data_AF-A0A3A9VPA2-F1
#
_entry.id   AF-A0A3A9VPA2-F1
#
_cell.length_a   1.000
_cell.length_b   1.000
_cell.length_c   1.000
_cell.angle_alpha   90.00
_cell.angle_beta   90.00
_cell.angle_gamma   90.00
#
_symmetry.space_group_name_H-M   'P 1'
#
loop_
_entity.id
_entity.type
_entity.pdbx_description
1 polymer ?
#
loop_
_entity_poly.entity_id
_entity_poly.type
_entity_poly.pdbx_seq_one_letter_code
_entity_poly.pdbx_strand_id
1 'polypeptide(L)'
;MGLYAPIVKGEIEGLKIGLDTNLILWEHTRTLEYDKLKGEWLVGFGVGFNKGQTIRKKLTENVNDKILKKRVSSILFLLAEIPYSEFETVLLNNLENLKNWESEHLTKEIVSEVESLIEQDKLQQALTQIKVFYQNQKALTALMNYSQLPNELSKLRQSKQRNEINNEVYLLEKQKIKFDLKKWIEINKN
;
A
#
# COMPACT_ATOMS: atom_id res chain seq x y z
N MET A 1 32.74 -23.45 -18.06
CA MET A 1 31.98 -22.63 -19.04
C MET A 1 30.59 -22.41 -18.47
N GLY A 2 30.31 -21.21 -17.98
CA GLY A 2 28.97 -20.87 -17.49
C GLY A 2 28.05 -20.58 -18.66
N LEU A 3 26.91 -21.26 -18.72
CA LEU A 3 25.85 -21.03 -19.71
C LEU A 3 25.25 -19.65 -19.46
N TYR A 4 25.59 -18.68 -20.30
CA TYR A 4 24.89 -17.39 -20.35
C TYR A 4 23.52 -17.63 -20.99
N ALA A 5 22.45 -17.47 -20.20
CA ALA A 5 21.10 -17.38 -20.77
C ALA A 5 21.00 -16.09 -21.60
N PRO A 6 20.42 -16.13 -22.82
CA PRO A 6 20.30 -14.94 -23.65
C PRO A 6 19.36 -13.94 -22.99
N ILE A 7 19.92 -12.79 -22.62
CA ILE A 7 19.19 -11.66 -22.05
C ILE A 7 18.21 -11.15 -23.11
N VAL A 8 16.91 -11.16 -22.81
CA VAL A 8 15.86 -10.78 -23.76
C VAL A 8 15.80 -9.26 -23.88
N LYS A 9 15.41 -8.72 -25.05
CA LYS A 9 15.41 -7.27 -25.37
C LYS A 9 14.86 -6.37 -24.25
N GLY A 10 13.81 -6.80 -23.55
CA GLY A 10 13.23 -6.02 -22.44
C GLY A 10 14.08 -5.95 -21.17
N GLU A 11 14.97 -6.91 -20.92
CA GLU A 11 15.96 -6.87 -19.83
C GLU A 11 17.09 -5.88 -20.17
N ILE A 12 17.51 -5.84 -21.44
CA ILE A 12 18.50 -4.87 -21.93
C ILE A 12 17.95 -3.45 -21.86
N GLU A 13 16.68 -3.23 -22.22
CA GLU A 13 16.04 -1.91 -22.17
C GLU A 13 15.82 -1.41 -20.74
N GLY A 14 15.37 -2.27 -19.83
CA GLY A 14 15.23 -1.91 -18.41
C GLY A 14 16.58 -1.65 -17.73
N LEU A 15 17.61 -2.44 -18.08
CA LEU A 15 18.98 -2.20 -17.61
C LEU A 15 19.54 -0.88 -18.15
N LYS A 16 19.33 -0.57 -19.43
CA LYS A 16 19.76 0.71 -20.03
C LYS A 16 19.11 1.91 -19.36
N ILE A 17 17.80 1.88 -19.14
CA ILE A 17 17.09 2.96 -18.45
C ILE A 17 17.63 3.13 -17.02
N GLY A 18 17.91 2.03 -16.31
CA GLY A 18 18.51 2.08 -14.97
C GLY A 18 19.96 2.60 -14.95
N LEU A 19 20.74 2.29 -15.98
CA LEU A 19 22.12 2.76 -16.13
C LEU A 19 22.19 4.24 -16.59
N ASP A 20 21.26 4.68 -17.43
CA ASP A 20 21.26 6.03 -18.03
C ASP A 20 20.67 7.11 -17.11
N THR A 21 19.86 6.73 -16.12
CA THR A 21 19.12 7.71 -15.30
C THR A 21 19.69 7.94 -13.90
N ASN A 22 20.74 7.21 -13.47
CA ASN A 22 21.24 7.18 -12.09
C ASN A 22 20.15 6.92 -11.01
N LEU A 23 18.94 6.59 -11.43
CA LEU A 23 17.77 6.34 -10.60
C LEU A 23 17.63 4.83 -10.50
N ILE A 24 17.55 4.31 -9.28
CA ILE A 24 17.17 2.92 -9.08
C ILE A 24 15.76 2.79 -9.69
N LEU A 25 15.56 1.91 -10.68
CA LEU A 25 14.29 1.73 -11.42
C LEU A 25 13.05 1.68 -10.49
N TRP A 26 13.26 1.16 -9.29
CA TRP A 26 12.38 1.18 -8.12
C TRP A 26 11.90 2.58 -7.70
N GLU A 27 12.81 3.52 -7.51
CA GLU A 27 12.53 4.90 -7.09
C GLU A 27 11.70 5.63 -8.14
N HIS A 28 11.97 5.38 -9.43
CA HIS A 28 11.16 5.92 -10.50
C HIS A 28 9.72 5.39 -10.45
N THR A 29 9.53 4.07 -10.27
CA THR A 29 8.18 3.48 -10.20
C THR A 29 7.31 3.99 -9.05
N ARG A 30 7.91 4.48 -7.95
CA ARG A 30 7.18 5.08 -6.83
C ARG A 30 6.58 6.46 -7.14
N THR A 31 7.08 7.13 -8.18
CA THR A 31 6.67 8.50 -8.56
C THR A 31 5.62 8.55 -9.66
N LEU A 32 5.29 7.41 -10.28
CA LEU A 32 4.38 7.38 -11.42
C LEU A 32 2.93 7.53 -10.95
N GLU A 33 2.13 8.31 -11.70
CA GLU A 33 0.70 8.49 -11.41
C GLU A 33 -0.10 7.21 -11.70
N TYR A 34 -0.45 6.51 -10.62
CA TYR A 34 -1.01 5.17 -10.62
C TYR A 34 -2.21 4.95 -11.56
N ASP A 35 -3.10 5.93 -11.68
CA ASP A 35 -4.33 5.82 -12.49
C ASP A 35 -4.12 5.91 -14.00
N LYS A 36 -2.98 6.45 -14.44
CA LYS A 36 -2.70 6.69 -15.87
C LYS A 36 -2.04 5.51 -16.57
N LEU A 37 -1.54 4.53 -15.81
CA LEU A 37 -0.51 3.62 -16.30
C LEU A 37 -1.00 2.31 -16.90
N LYS A 38 -2.31 2.01 -16.94
CA LYS A 38 -2.92 0.84 -17.65
C LYS A 38 -2.13 -0.50 -17.64
N GLY A 39 -1.38 -0.81 -16.57
CA GLY A 39 -0.52 -2.03 -16.48
C GLY A 39 0.98 -1.83 -16.78
N GLU A 40 1.39 -0.68 -17.31
CA GLU A 40 2.78 -0.28 -17.60
C GLU A 40 3.56 0.14 -16.33
N TRP A 41 2.93 0.23 -15.18
CA TRP A 41 3.59 0.64 -13.92
C TRP A 41 4.60 -0.39 -13.38
N LEU A 42 4.54 -1.65 -13.86
CA LEU A 42 5.59 -2.66 -13.64
C LEU A 42 6.76 -2.52 -14.63
N VAL A 43 6.85 -1.43 -15.40
CA VAL A 43 7.95 -1.16 -16.34
C VAL A 43 9.28 -0.91 -15.61
N GLY A 44 9.29 -0.48 -14.34
CA GLY A 44 10.50 -0.57 -13.49
C GLY A 44 10.88 -1.98 -13.04
N PHE A 45 10.14 -2.98 -13.50
CA PHE A 45 10.47 -4.40 -13.48
C PHE A 45 10.43 -4.99 -14.89
N GLY A 46 10.35 -4.15 -15.93
CA GLY A 46 10.30 -4.44 -17.36
C GLY A 46 9.21 -5.42 -17.84
N VAL A 47 8.81 -5.24 -19.10
CA VAL A 47 8.06 -6.25 -19.85
C VAL A 47 8.91 -7.51 -20.08
N GLY A 48 10.25 -7.43 -19.91
CA GLY A 48 11.21 -8.52 -20.09
C GLY A 48 11.73 -9.23 -18.84
N PHE A 49 11.55 -8.72 -17.61
CA PHE A 49 12.07 -9.45 -16.44
C PHE A 49 11.06 -10.47 -15.93
N ASN A 50 11.56 -11.69 -15.69
CA ASN A 50 10.76 -12.80 -15.15
C ASN A 50 9.99 -12.42 -13.88
N LYS A 51 10.56 -11.57 -13.01
CA LYS A 51 9.90 -11.09 -11.79
C LYS A 51 8.64 -10.27 -12.12
N GLY A 52 8.75 -9.25 -12.97
CA GLY A 52 7.61 -8.42 -13.39
C GLY A 52 6.53 -9.20 -14.15
N GLN A 53 6.94 -10.15 -15.01
CA GLN A 53 6.02 -11.05 -15.71
C GLN A 53 5.26 -11.99 -14.76
N THR A 54 5.96 -12.56 -13.77
CA THR A 54 5.36 -13.45 -12.77
C THR A 54 4.33 -12.72 -11.93
N ILE A 55 4.63 -11.49 -11.50
CA ILE A 55 3.69 -10.64 -10.77
C ILE A 55 2.45 -10.39 -11.61
N ARG A 56 2.60 -9.92 -12.86
CA ARG A 56 1.47 -9.67 -13.77
C ARG A 56 0.59 -10.90 -13.90
N LYS A 57 1.18 -12.06 -14.21
CA LYS A 57 0.45 -13.32 -14.38
C LYS A 57 -0.41 -13.63 -13.15
N LYS A 58 0.16 -13.55 -11.95
CA LYS A 58 -0.57 -13.76 -10.69
C LYS A 58 -1.70 -12.74 -10.48
N LEU A 59 -1.48 -11.46 -10.80
CA LEU A 59 -2.50 -10.43 -10.62
C LEU A 59 -3.66 -10.58 -11.60
N THR A 60 -3.39 -10.99 -12.85
CA THR A 60 -4.39 -11.16 -13.93
C THR A 60 -5.16 -12.48 -13.86
N GLU A 61 -4.72 -13.42 -13.03
CA GLU A 61 -5.33 -14.75 -12.96
C GLU A 61 -6.78 -14.68 -12.47
N ASN A 62 -7.70 -15.17 -13.32
CA ASN A 62 -9.14 -15.34 -13.05
C ASN A 62 -9.87 -14.08 -12.56
N VAL A 63 -9.51 -12.89 -13.07
CA VAL A 63 -10.13 -11.63 -12.66
C VAL A 63 -10.52 -10.75 -13.84
N ASN A 64 -11.55 -9.92 -13.63
CA ASN A 64 -11.93 -8.86 -14.57
C ASN A 64 -11.06 -7.60 -14.39
N ASP A 65 -11.18 -6.66 -15.33
CA ASP A 65 -10.41 -5.42 -15.34
C ASP A 65 -10.57 -4.58 -14.07
N LYS A 66 -11.75 -4.59 -13.44
CA LYS A 66 -12.03 -3.84 -12.21
C LYS A 66 -11.22 -4.38 -11.04
N ILE A 67 -11.22 -5.70 -10.85
CA ILE A 67 -10.45 -6.36 -9.78
C ILE A 67 -8.95 -6.26 -10.08
N LEU A 68 -8.55 -6.42 -11.34
CA LEU A 68 -7.17 -6.23 -11.76
C LEU A 68 -6.67 -4.82 -11.41
N LYS A 69 -7.45 -3.77 -11.70
CA LYS A 69 -7.10 -2.39 -11.33
C LYS A 69 -6.91 -2.23 -9.82
N LYS A 70 -7.78 -2.81 -8.99
CA LYS A 70 -7.61 -2.79 -7.52
C LYS A 70 -6.33 -3.48 -7.06
N ARG A 71 -6.04 -4.67 -7.60
CA ARG A 71 -4.83 -5.44 -7.28
C ARG A 71 -3.55 -4.69 -7.66
N VAL A 72 -3.57 -4.07 -8.84
CA VAL A 72 -2.52 -3.18 -9.34
C VAL A 72 -2.25 -2.05 -8.33
N SER A 73 -3.29 -1.29 -7.96
CA SER A 73 -3.16 -0.18 -7.01
C SER A 73 -2.65 -0.64 -5.64
N SER A 74 -3.10 -1.81 -5.18
CA SER A 74 -2.69 -2.39 -3.90
C SER A 74 -1.21 -2.76 -3.87
N ILE A 75 -0.69 -3.36 -4.96
CA ILE A 75 0.76 -3.62 -5.08
C ILE A 75 1.53 -2.32 -5.10
N LEU A 76 1.11 -1.33 -5.89
CA LEU A 76 1.78 -0.04 -5.96
C LEU A 76 1.86 0.66 -4.61
N PHE A 77 0.77 0.64 -3.85
CA PHE A 77 0.74 1.07 -2.46
C PHE A 77 1.77 0.32 -1.60
N LEU A 78 1.82 -1.02 -1.72
CA LEU A 78 2.81 -1.83 -1.01
C LEU A 78 4.25 -1.41 -1.36
N LEU A 79 4.53 -1.14 -2.65
CA LEU A 79 5.86 -0.71 -3.10
C LEU A 79 6.25 0.65 -2.52
N ALA A 80 5.26 1.54 -2.33
CA ALA A 80 5.50 2.85 -1.76
C ALA A 80 5.88 2.78 -0.27
N GLU A 81 5.42 1.75 0.46
CA GLU A 81 5.58 1.62 1.92
C GLU A 81 6.83 0.85 2.36
N ILE A 82 7.49 0.09 1.47
CA ILE A 82 8.59 -0.80 1.84
C ILE A 82 9.94 -0.38 1.25
N PRO A 83 11.06 -0.62 1.95
CA PRO A 83 12.38 -0.44 1.36
C PRO A 83 12.66 -1.52 0.31
N TYR A 84 13.50 -1.20 -0.67
CA TYR A 84 13.85 -2.13 -1.75
C TYR A 84 14.46 -3.45 -1.23
N SER A 85 15.20 -3.41 -0.12
CA SER A 85 15.79 -4.59 0.51
C SER A 85 14.77 -5.63 0.98
N GLU A 86 13.55 -5.22 1.29
CA GLU A 86 12.48 -6.10 1.80
C GLU A 86 11.46 -6.46 0.72
N PHE A 87 11.57 -5.84 -0.46
CA PHE A 87 10.58 -5.89 -1.52
C PHE A 87 10.22 -7.33 -1.93
N GLU A 88 11.21 -8.15 -2.26
CA GLU A 88 10.96 -9.50 -2.77
C GLU A 88 10.23 -10.37 -1.76
N THR A 89 10.70 -10.39 -0.51
CA THR A 89 10.09 -11.16 0.58
C THR A 89 8.67 -10.70 0.87
N VAL A 90 8.46 -9.38 1.00
CA VAL A 90 7.14 -8.83 1.35
C VAL A 90 6.14 -9.01 0.21
N LEU A 91 6.58 -8.80 -1.04
CA LEU A 91 5.74 -8.98 -2.22
C LEU A 91 5.30 -10.44 -2.37
N LEU A 92 6.23 -11.39 -2.30
CA LEU A 92 5.91 -12.82 -2.46
C LEU A 92 4.91 -13.29 -1.40
N ASN A 93 5.13 -12.91 -0.14
CA ASN A 93 4.23 -13.21 0.97
C ASN A 93 2.80 -12.65 0.74
N ASN A 94 2.69 -11.42 0.22
CA ASN A 94 1.37 -10.86 -0.11
C ASN A 94 0.73 -11.56 -1.33
N LEU A 95 1.50 -11.90 -2.36
CA LEU A 95 1.00 -12.59 -3.56
C LEU A 95 0.52 -14.02 -3.28
N GLU A 96 1.05 -14.70 -2.26
CA GLU A 96 0.54 -16.00 -1.81
C GLU A 96 -0.85 -15.91 -1.16
N ASN A 97 -1.21 -14.72 -0.67
CA ASN A 97 -2.44 -14.48 0.09
C ASN A 97 -3.45 -13.60 -0.66
N LEU A 98 -3.44 -13.63 -2.01
CA LEU A 98 -4.32 -12.82 -2.88
C LEU A 98 -5.82 -12.91 -2.51
N LYS A 99 -6.27 -14.08 -2.05
CA LYS A 99 -7.65 -14.31 -1.60
C LYS A 99 -8.08 -13.43 -0.41
N ASN A 100 -7.12 -12.99 0.41
CA ASN A 100 -7.39 -12.19 1.60
C ASN A 100 -7.34 -10.69 1.33
N TRP A 101 -6.85 -10.25 0.17
CA TRP A 101 -6.60 -8.83 -0.09
C TRP A 101 -7.86 -7.97 0.00
N GLU A 102 -9.00 -8.53 -0.36
CA GLU A 102 -10.31 -7.88 -0.34
C GLU A 102 -11.06 -8.10 0.99
N SER A 103 -10.43 -8.73 1.98
CA SER A 103 -11.02 -8.88 3.31
C SER A 103 -11.03 -7.54 4.02
N GLU A 104 -12.17 -6.84 3.95
CA GLU A 104 -12.33 -5.50 4.54
C GLU A 104 -12.79 -5.57 6.00
N HIS A 105 -13.36 -6.71 6.43
CA HIS A 105 -14.03 -6.83 7.71
C HIS A 105 -13.10 -6.95 8.92
N LEU A 106 -13.36 -6.11 9.92
CA LEU A 106 -12.75 -6.19 11.25
C LEU A 106 -13.41 -7.31 12.07
N THR A 107 -12.62 -8.01 12.88
CA THR A 107 -13.18 -8.95 13.86
C THR A 107 -13.78 -8.19 15.04
N LYS A 108 -14.70 -8.84 15.76
CA LYS A 108 -15.36 -8.23 16.93
C LYS A 108 -14.35 -7.82 18.01
N GLU A 109 -13.29 -8.61 18.18
CA GLU A 109 -12.21 -8.31 19.11
C GLU A 109 -11.50 -7.00 18.72
N ILE A 110 -11.12 -6.85 17.44
CA ILE A 110 -10.45 -5.63 16.95
C ILE A 110 -11.37 -4.42 17.06
N VAL A 111 -12.65 -4.57 16.72
CA VAL A 111 -13.64 -3.48 16.88
C VAL A 111 -13.70 -3.02 18.34
N SER A 112 -13.87 -3.97 19.27
CA SER A 112 -13.96 -3.65 20.71
C SER A 112 -12.70 -2.98 21.25
N GLU A 113 -11.51 -3.48 20.88
CA GLU A 113 -10.23 -2.88 21.27
C GLU A 113 -10.10 -1.44 20.76
N VAL A 114 -10.43 -1.22 19.48
CA VAL A 114 -10.32 0.08 18.83
C VAL A 114 -11.31 1.08 19.42
N GLU A 115 -12.56 0.67 19.66
CA GLU A 115 -13.58 1.51 20.29
C GLU A 115 -13.14 1.94 21.70
N SER A 116 -12.61 1.02 22.50
CA SER A 116 -12.06 1.32 23.82
C SER A 116 -10.91 2.34 23.75
N LEU A 117 -10.01 2.21 22.76
CA LEU A 117 -8.93 3.18 22.54
C LEU A 117 -9.47 4.57 22.15
N ILE A 118 -10.52 4.62 21.34
CA ILE A 118 -11.17 5.88 20.92
C ILE A 118 -11.82 6.59 22.12
N GLU A 119 -12.46 5.85 23.02
CA GLU A 119 -13.05 6.37 24.27
C GLU A 119 -11.99 6.96 25.21
N GLN A 120 -10.83 6.32 25.28
CA GLN A 120 -9.67 6.79 26.04
C GLN A 120 -8.89 7.94 25.37
N ASP A 121 -9.42 8.52 24.28
CA ASP A 121 -8.79 9.56 23.44
C ASP A 121 -7.43 9.17 22.82
N LYS A 122 -7.17 7.86 22.71
CA LYS A 122 -5.95 7.26 22.14
C LYS A 122 -6.07 7.03 20.63
N LEU A 123 -6.45 8.06 19.88
CA LEU A 123 -6.71 7.99 18.43
C LEU A 123 -5.54 7.38 17.63
N GLN A 124 -4.30 7.74 17.95
CA GLN A 124 -3.14 7.17 17.25
C GLN A 124 -3.03 5.66 17.45
N GLN A 125 -3.22 5.19 18.68
CA GLN A 125 -3.15 3.75 18.99
C GLN A 125 -4.29 2.99 18.33
N ALA A 126 -5.50 3.57 18.34
CA ALA A 126 -6.65 3.03 17.62
C ALA A 126 -6.35 2.87 16.12
N LEU A 127 -5.73 3.89 15.51
CA LEU A 127 -5.37 3.83 14.10
C LEU A 127 -4.28 2.78 13.81
N THR A 128 -3.28 2.70 14.69
CA THR A 128 -2.20 1.70 14.57
C THR A 128 -2.74 0.28 14.69
N GLN A 129 -3.70 0.02 15.59
CA GLN A 129 -4.26 -1.32 15.81
C GLN A 129 -4.94 -1.86 14.55
N ILE A 130 -5.76 -1.05 13.87
CA ILE A 130 -6.37 -1.44 12.58
C ILE A 130 -5.31 -1.65 11.50
N LYS A 131 -4.31 -0.76 11.41
CA LYS A 131 -3.21 -0.91 10.44
C LYS A 131 -2.52 -2.27 10.60
N VAL A 132 -2.16 -2.63 11.84
CA VAL A 132 -1.50 -3.90 12.17
C VAL A 132 -2.41 -5.09 11.87
N PHE A 133 -3.70 -4.99 12.19
CA PHE A 133 -4.67 -6.04 11.86
C PHE A 133 -4.68 -6.35 10.36
N TYR A 134 -4.87 -5.35 9.51
CA TYR A 134 -4.91 -5.58 8.06
C TYR A 134 -3.56 -6.08 7.51
N GLN A 135 -2.44 -5.62 8.06
CA GLN A 135 -1.10 -6.14 7.71
C GLN A 135 -0.93 -7.62 8.06
N ASN A 136 -1.45 -8.04 9.21
CA ASN A 136 -1.40 -9.43 9.67
C ASN A 136 -2.33 -10.32 8.84
N GLN A 137 -3.52 -9.85 8.49
CA GLN A 137 -4.48 -10.58 7.65
C GLN A 137 -4.11 -10.62 6.16
N LYS A 138 -3.07 -9.87 5.75
CA LYS A 138 -2.70 -9.67 4.34
C LYS A 138 -3.85 -9.06 3.52
N ALA A 139 -4.65 -8.21 4.16
CA ALA A 139 -5.77 -7.51 3.57
C ALA A 139 -5.30 -6.22 2.87
N LEU A 140 -4.52 -6.37 1.79
CA LEU A 140 -3.78 -5.26 1.20
C LEU A 140 -4.68 -4.16 0.62
N THR A 141 -5.82 -4.50 0.02
CA THR A 141 -6.77 -3.52 -0.52
C THR A 141 -7.41 -2.71 0.61
N ALA A 142 -7.82 -3.39 1.69
CA ALA A 142 -8.38 -2.74 2.87
C ALA A 142 -7.35 -1.82 3.55
N LEU A 143 -6.11 -2.29 3.68
CA LEU A 143 -4.99 -1.52 4.22
C LEU A 143 -4.72 -0.25 3.41
N MET A 144 -4.70 -0.37 2.07
CA MET A 144 -4.49 0.78 1.17
C MET A 144 -5.59 1.83 1.37
N ASN A 145 -6.86 1.43 1.32
CA ASN A 145 -7.98 2.35 1.49
C ASN A 145 -8.00 2.98 2.90
N TYR A 146 -7.64 2.19 3.91
CA TYR A 146 -7.57 2.65 5.30
C TYR A 146 -6.42 3.64 5.55
N SER A 147 -5.32 3.53 4.83
CA SER A 147 -4.07 4.28 5.05
C SER A 147 -4.22 5.81 5.02
N GLN A 148 -5.31 6.32 4.43
CA GLN A 148 -5.63 7.74 4.43
C GLN A 148 -5.75 8.31 5.85
N LEU A 149 -6.45 7.64 6.76
CA LEU A 149 -6.70 8.13 8.13
C LEU A 149 -5.40 8.32 8.97
N PRO A 150 -4.50 7.32 9.08
CA PRO A 150 -3.24 7.51 9.80
C PRO A 150 -2.34 8.56 9.12
N ASN A 151 -2.39 8.67 7.79
CA ASN A 151 -1.62 9.69 7.05
C ASN A 151 -2.13 11.11 7.33
N GLU A 152 -3.45 11.31 7.39
CA GLU A 152 -4.07 12.58 7.78
C GLU A 152 -3.66 12.97 9.20
N LEU A 153 -3.73 12.05 10.17
CA LEU A 153 -3.29 12.33 11.54
C LEU A 153 -1.80 12.66 11.62
N SER A 154 -0.96 11.95 10.87
CA SER A 154 0.48 12.21 10.80
C SER A 154 0.77 13.62 10.29
N LYS A 155 0.15 14.00 9.16
CA LYS A 155 0.29 15.34 8.57
C LYS A 155 -0.20 16.42 9.55
N LEU A 156 -1.36 16.23 10.17
CA LEU A 156 -1.91 17.15 11.15
C LEU A 156 -0.96 17.38 12.34
N ARG A 157 -0.34 16.31 12.85
CA ARG A 157 0.65 16.39 13.92
C ARG A 157 1.92 17.11 13.49
N GLN A 158 2.40 16.86 12.28
CA GLN A 158 3.56 17.55 11.72
C GLN A 158 3.29 19.05 11.58
N SER A 159 2.13 19.43 11.05
CA SER A 159 1.74 20.85 10.94
C SER A 159 1.64 21.52 12.32
N LYS A 160 1.08 20.82 13.33
CA LYS A 160 1.09 21.32 14.71
C LYS A 160 2.52 21.50 15.24
N GLN A 161 3.38 20.52 15.04
CA GLN A 161 4.77 20.55 15.52
C GLN A 161 5.57 21.70 14.87
N ARG A 162 5.27 22.01 13.62
CA ARG A 162 5.87 23.13 12.86
C ARG A 162 5.20 24.48 13.14
N ASN A 163 4.22 24.54 14.03
CA ASN A 163 3.40 25.72 14.32
C ASN A 163 2.69 26.31 13.09
N GLU A 164 2.43 25.49 12.06
CA GLU A 164 1.64 25.88 10.88
C GLU A 164 0.15 26.04 11.23
N ILE A 165 -0.30 25.35 12.28
CA ILE A 165 -1.66 25.42 12.82
C ILE A 165 -1.63 25.62 14.34
N ASN A 166 -2.66 26.27 14.88
CA ASN A 166 -2.82 26.44 16.32
C ASN A 166 -3.48 25.20 16.98
N ASN A 167 -3.58 25.23 18.31
CA ASN A 167 -4.12 24.11 19.07
C ASN A 167 -5.62 23.87 18.84
N GLU A 168 -6.41 24.93 18.59
CA GLU A 168 -7.84 24.82 18.34
C GLU A 168 -8.13 24.12 17.01
N VAL A 169 -7.46 24.54 15.94
CA VAL A 169 -7.52 23.91 14.62
C VAL A 169 -7.10 22.45 14.71
N TYR A 170 -6.01 22.17 15.42
CA TYR A 170 -5.56 20.80 15.65
C TYR A 170 -6.63 19.91 16.32
N LEU A 171 -7.30 20.42 17.35
CA LEU A 171 -8.33 19.67 18.07
C LEU A 171 -9.56 19.40 17.19
N LEU A 172 -9.99 20.38 16.39
CA LEU A 172 -11.10 20.24 15.46
C LEU A 172 -10.82 19.18 14.39
N GLU A 173 -9.67 19.25 13.73
CA GLU A 173 -9.29 18.26 12.71
C GLU A 173 -9.05 16.87 13.31
N LYS A 174 -8.50 16.78 14.53
CA LYS A 174 -8.38 15.50 15.26
C LYS A 174 -9.75 14.86 15.49
N GLN A 175 -10.76 15.65 15.86
CA GLN A 175 -12.13 15.17 16.05
C GLN A 175 -12.76 14.69 14.74
N LYS A 176 -12.49 15.37 13.62
CA LYS A 176 -12.93 14.93 12.30
C LYS A 176 -12.35 13.57 11.92
N ILE A 177 -11.03 13.38 12.08
CA ILE A 177 -10.37 12.09 11.85
C ILE A 177 -10.96 11.00 12.76
N LYS A 178 -11.23 11.31 14.03
CA LYS A 178 -11.89 10.39 14.97
C LYS A 178 -13.30 10.00 14.50
N PHE A 179 -14.06 10.93 13.95
CA PHE A 179 -15.38 10.66 13.39
C PHE A 179 -15.31 9.81 12.11
N ASP A 180 -14.38 10.10 11.21
CA ASP A 180 -14.18 9.32 9.98
C ASP A 180 -13.69 7.90 10.29
N LEU A 181 -12.85 7.73 11.31
CA LEU A 181 -12.48 6.41 11.83
C LEU A 181 -13.70 5.64 12.35
N LYS A 182 -14.60 6.27 13.12
CA LYS A 182 -15.82 5.60 13.60
C LYS A 182 -16.71 5.14 12.43
N LYS A 183 -16.87 5.98 11.41
CA LYS A 183 -17.58 5.59 10.18
C LYS A 183 -16.91 4.41 9.48
N TRP A 184 -15.58 4.42 9.39
CA TRP A 184 -14.83 3.31 8.81
C TRP A 184 -15.13 2.00 9.55
N ILE A 185 -15.08 2.02 10.88
CA ILE A 185 -15.39 0.85 11.72
C ILE A 185 -16.82 0.37 11.48
N GLU A 186 -17.79 1.27 11.43
CA GLU A 186 -19.20 0.93 11.18
C GLU A 186 -19.45 0.26 9.83
N ILE A 187 -18.77 0.70 8.78
CA ILE A 187 -18.88 0.10 7.44
C ILE A 187 -18.23 -1.29 7.40
N ASN A 188 -17.18 -1.48 8.19
CA ASN A 188 -16.29 -2.65 8.10
C ASN A 188 -16.42 -3.61 9.29
N LYS A 189 -17.35 -3.41 10.22
CA LYS A 189 -17.62 -4.38 11.29
C LYS A 189 -18.43 -5.56 10.75
N ASN A 190 -18.11 -6.75 11.22
CA ASN A 190 -18.87 -7.98 10.98
C ASN A 190 -19.95 -8.21 12.05
#